data_AF-A0A536BNM5-F1
#
_entry.id   AF-A0A536BNM5-F1
#
_cell.length_a   1.000
_cell.length_b   1.000
_cell.length_c   1.000
_cell.angle_alpha   90.00
_cell.angle_beta   90.00
_cell.angle_gamma   90.00
#
_symmetry.space_group_name_H-M   'P 1'
#
loop_
_entity.id
_entity.type
_entity.pdbx_description
1 polymer ?
#
loop_
_entity_poly.entity_id
_entity_poly.type
_entity_poly.pdbx_seq_one_letter_code
_entity_poly.pdbx_strand_id
1 'polypeptide(L)'
;MFLATMLHWGEIAAGLALLLVVLYDIFQSVVLPRPAINKLATVRYLVRGIYWVWRWVGNRMESIPRRERWLAAYGPVAVLTIFTAWGLALVLAYGLIVDGVRDEMRPVPDNFGTSLYFSATTLVPLSYGDFVPEGVPARLATVAESATGVILGALAITLLFSLYESFQRREELVVTLDAFAGAPPSGVQMLETASSHGMPEEL
;
A
#
# COMPACT_ATOMS: atom_id res chain seq x y z
N MET A 1 27.06 9.31 -29.28
CA MET A 1 26.00 10.33 -29.25
C MET A 1 24.61 9.71 -29.46
N PHE A 2 24.32 9.05 -30.59
CA PHE A 2 23.01 8.41 -30.86
C PHE A 2 22.59 7.29 -29.88
N LEU A 3 23.53 6.44 -29.44
CA LEU A 3 23.24 5.37 -28.46
C LEU A 3 22.87 5.91 -27.07
N ALA A 4 23.51 7.01 -26.64
CA ALA A 4 23.25 7.64 -25.35
C ALA A 4 21.88 8.32 -25.35
N THR A 5 21.54 9.04 -26.42
CA THR A 5 20.21 9.65 -26.55
C THR A 5 19.10 8.59 -26.62
N MET A 6 19.29 7.50 -27.36
CA MET A 6 18.31 6.39 -27.38
C MET A 6 18.11 5.73 -26.01
N LEU A 7 19.16 5.63 -25.21
CA LEU A 7 19.07 5.09 -23.85
C LEU A 7 18.25 6.00 -22.94
N HIS A 8 18.49 7.32 -22.99
CA HIS A 8 17.74 8.31 -22.21
C HIS A 8 16.24 8.30 -22.54
N TRP A 9 15.88 8.24 -23.84
CA TRP A 9 14.48 8.12 -24.25
C TRP A 9 13.84 6.80 -23.82
N GLY A 10 14.61 5.71 -23.80
CA GLY A 10 14.17 4.41 -23.29
C GLY A 10 13.87 4.43 -21.80
N GLU A 11 14.73 5.06 -21.00
CA GLU A 11 14.56 5.23 -19.55
C GLU A 11 13.30 6.06 -19.24
N ILE A 12 13.11 7.18 -19.92
CA ILE A 12 11.91 8.02 -19.77
C ILE A 12 10.64 7.22 -20.12
N ALA A 13 10.64 6.52 -21.26
CA ALA A 13 9.48 5.75 -21.69
C ALA A 13 9.16 4.60 -20.72
N ALA A 14 10.18 3.89 -20.24
CA ALA A 14 10.04 2.81 -19.27
C ALA A 14 9.54 3.33 -17.92
N GLY A 15 10.11 4.44 -17.43
CA GLY A 15 9.68 5.10 -16.20
C GLY A 15 8.25 5.61 -16.29
N LEU A 16 7.86 6.24 -17.40
CA LEU A 16 6.50 6.73 -17.62
C LEU A 16 5.48 5.60 -17.75
N ALA A 17 5.83 4.51 -18.43
CA ALA A 17 4.99 3.30 -18.48
C ALA A 17 4.79 2.70 -17.09
N LEU A 18 5.87 2.56 -16.30
CA LEU A 18 5.80 2.04 -14.94
C LEU A 18 4.96 2.96 -14.03
N LEU A 19 5.15 4.28 -14.14
CA LEU A 19 4.38 5.28 -13.39
C LEU A 19 2.88 5.13 -13.67
N LEU A 20 2.49 5.04 -14.94
CA LEU A 20 1.08 4.87 -15.33
C LEU A 20 0.49 3.56 -14.79
N VAL A 21 1.25 2.45 -14.83
CA VAL A 21 0.81 1.17 -14.26
C VAL A 21 0.58 1.28 -12.75
N VAL A 22 1.50 1.91 -12.02
CA VAL A 22 1.38 2.05 -10.55
C VAL A 22 0.23 2.99 -10.19
N LEU A 23 0.10 4.14 -10.86
CA LEU A 23 -1.02 5.06 -10.63
C LEU A 23 -2.37 4.40 -10.95
N TYR A 24 -2.44 3.61 -12.02
CA TYR A 24 -3.63 2.84 -12.35
C TYR A 24 -3.96 1.81 -11.27
N ASP A 25 -2.96 1.08 -10.76
CA ASP A 25 -3.13 0.08 -9.70
C ASP A 25 -3.59 0.73 -8.37
N ILE A 26 -3.04 1.90 -8.00
CA ILE A 26 -3.50 2.71 -6.86
C ILE A 26 -4.94 3.15 -7.05
N PHE A 27 -5.26 3.74 -8.21
CA PHE A 27 -6.62 4.21 -8.52
C PHE A 27 -7.64 3.07 -8.45
N GLN A 28 -7.31 1.91 -9.04
CA GLN A 28 -8.18 0.74 -9.02
C GLN A 28 -8.39 0.18 -7.62
N SER A 29 -7.36 0.20 -6.78
CA SER A 29 -7.39 -0.40 -5.45
C SER A 29 -8.08 0.49 -4.42
N VAL A 30 -7.94 1.81 -4.53
CA VAL A 30 -8.41 2.76 -3.50
C VAL A 30 -9.67 3.51 -3.92
N VAL A 31 -9.77 3.94 -5.18
CA VAL A 31 -10.87 4.82 -5.62
C VAL A 31 -12.11 4.04 -6.02
N LEU A 32 -11.97 2.80 -6.49
CA LEU A 32 -13.11 2.01 -6.97
C LEU A 32 -13.69 1.11 -5.87
N PRO A 33 -14.92 1.37 -5.39
CA PRO A 33 -15.51 0.69 -4.23
C PRO A 33 -16.02 -0.74 -4.49
N ARG A 34 -15.72 -1.36 -5.64
CA ARG A 34 -16.25 -2.70 -5.99
C ARG A 34 -15.22 -3.80 -5.73
N PRO A 35 -15.61 -4.95 -5.14
CA PRO A 35 -14.76 -6.15 -5.12
C PRO A 35 -14.46 -6.53 -6.58
N ALA A 36 -13.26 -6.19 -7.04
CA ALA A 36 -12.93 -6.19 -8.46
C ALA A 36 -12.64 -7.62 -8.96
N ILE A 37 -13.67 -8.41 -9.22
CA ILE A 37 -13.54 -9.66 -9.99
C ILE A 37 -13.05 -9.24 -11.39
N ASN A 38 -11.84 -9.65 -11.80
CA ASN A 38 -11.18 -9.42 -13.11
C ASN A 38 -10.54 -8.04 -13.40
N LYS A 39 -9.61 -7.56 -12.58
CA LYS A 39 -8.75 -6.39 -12.93
C LYS A 39 -7.26 -6.66 -12.70
N LEU A 40 -6.39 -5.92 -13.39
CA LEU A 40 -4.93 -5.90 -13.27
C LEU A 40 -4.49 -5.40 -11.87
N ALA A 41 -4.92 -6.07 -10.82
CA ALA A 41 -4.57 -5.71 -9.45
C ALA A 41 -3.27 -6.43 -9.10
N THR A 42 -2.14 -5.78 -9.38
CA THR A 42 -0.82 -6.25 -8.93
C THR A 42 -0.84 -6.44 -7.41
N VAL A 43 -1.55 -5.55 -6.70
CA VAL A 43 -1.88 -5.67 -5.28
C VAL A 43 -2.43 -7.06 -4.91
N ARG A 44 -3.32 -7.66 -5.71
CA ARG A 44 -3.93 -8.96 -5.38
C ARG A 44 -2.88 -10.07 -5.32
N TYR A 45 -1.96 -10.09 -6.27
CA TYR A 45 -0.90 -11.09 -6.30
C TYR A 45 0.06 -10.90 -5.13
N LEU A 46 0.41 -9.66 -4.83
CA LEU A 46 1.24 -9.30 -3.68
C LEU A 46 0.59 -9.72 -2.36
N VAL A 47 -0.67 -9.36 -2.15
CA VAL A 47 -1.47 -9.71 -0.95
C VAL A 47 -1.59 -11.22 -0.78
N ARG A 48 -1.89 -11.96 -1.85
CA ARG A 48 -1.96 -13.43 -1.82
C ARG A 48 -0.60 -14.07 -1.53
N GLY A 49 0.47 -13.56 -2.12
CA GLY A 49 1.83 -14.01 -1.87
C GLY A 49 2.21 -13.81 -0.39
N ILE A 50 1.96 -12.61 0.14
CA ILE A 50 2.17 -12.30 1.56
C ILE A 50 1.34 -13.26 2.41
N TYR A 51 0.05 -13.48 2.09
CA TYR A 51 -0.81 -14.40 2.85
C TYR A 51 -0.27 -15.82 2.89
N TRP A 52 0.24 -16.31 1.76
CA TRP A 52 0.80 -17.65 1.66
C TRP A 52 2.00 -17.82 2.58
N VAL A 53 2.94 -16.86 2.54
CA VAL A 53 4.09 -16.82 3.46
C VAL A 53 3.63 -16.69 4.91
N TRP A 54 2.66 -15.81 5.19
CA TRP A 54 2.13 -15.55 6.53
C TRP A 54 1.51 -16.81 7.14
N ARG A 55 0.69 -17.53 6.37
CA ARG A 55 0.08 -18.79 6.76
C ARG A 55 1.11 -19.89 6.95
N TRP A 56 2.11 -19.97 6.07
CA TRP A 56 3.19 -20.95 6.17
C TRP A 56 4.00 -20.80 7.47
N VAL A 57 4.24 -19.56 7.91
CA VAL A 57 4.85 -19.25 9.21
C VAL A 57 3.89 -19.58 10.35
N GLY A 58 2.63 -19.15 10.27
CA GLY A 58 1.63 -19.40 11.32
C GLY A 58 1.35 -20.88 11.56
N ASN A 59 1.34 -21.70 10.52
CA ASN A 59 1.11 -23.14 10.61
C ASN A 59 2.26 -23.91 11.29
N ARG A 60 3.45 -23.29 11.44
CA ARG A 60 4.56 -23.86 12.21
C ARG A 60 4.51 -23.52 13.69
N MET A 61 3.53 -22.72 14.12
CA MET A 61 3.36 -22.38 15.53
C MET A 61 2.49 -23.43 16.21
N GLU A 62 3.04 -24.09 17.24
CA GLU A 62 2.33 -25.13 18.01
C GLU A 62 1.27 -24.53 18.96
N SER A 63 1.51 -23.31 19.45
CA SER A 63 0.59 -22.60 20.35
C SER A 63 -0.57 -21.95 19.59
N ILE A 64 -1.80 -22.39 19.89
CA ILE A 64 -3.04 -21.82 19.31
C ILE A 64 -3.14 -20.30 19.54
N PRO A 65 -2.98 -19.77 20.79
CA PRO A 65 -3.03 -18.32 21.02
C PRO A 65 -1.98 -17.53 20.23
N ARG A 66 -0.79 -18.11 20.02
CA ARG A 66 0.29 -17.44 19.27
C ARG A 66 -0.01 -17.40 17.78
N ARG A 67 -0.55 -18.49 17.23
CA ARG A 67 -0.98 -18.58 15.83
C ARG A 67 -2.12 -17.61 15.53
N GLU A 68 -3.10 -17.50 16.44
CA GLU A 68 -4.22 -16.56 16.29
C GLU A 68 -3.75 -15.10 16.26
N ARG A 69 -2.88 -14.70 17.19
CA ARG A 69 -2.28 -13.35 17.20
C ARG A 69 -1.50 -13.06 15.91
N TRP A 70 -0.72 -14.03 15.42
CA TRP A 70 0.06 -13.88 14.19
C TRP A 70 -0.84 -13.69 12.96
N LEU A 71 -1.89 -14.49 12.84
CA LEU A 71 -2.86 -14.39 11.74
C LEU A 71 -3.70 -13.11 11.83
N ALA A 72 -4.02 -12.64 13.05
CA ALA A 72 -4.72 -11.38 13.26
C ALA A 72 -3.90 -10.16 12.78
N ALA A 73 -2.57 -10.20 12.92
CA ALA A 73 -1.68 -9.13 12.47
C ALA A 73 -1.52 -9.02 10.94
N TYR A 74 -2.00 -10.01 10.17
CA TYR A 74 -1.84 -10.02 8.71
C TYR A 74 -2.46 -8.79 8.04
N GLY A 75 -3.67 -8.39 8.43
CA GLY A 75 -4.38 -7.27 7.80
C GLY A 75 -3.58 -5.96 7.81
N PRO A 76 -3.20 -5.45 9.00
CA PRO A 76 -2.37 -4.24 9.11
C PRO A 76 -1.04 -4.35 8.37
N VAL A 77 -0.34 -5.47 8.49
CA VAL A 77 0.97 -5.65 7.85
C VAL A 77 0.84 -5.71 6.33
N ALA A 78 -0.18 -6.37 5.80
CA ALA A 78 -0.42 -6.43 4.36
C ALA A 78 -0.66 -5.03 3.79
N VAL A 79 -1.46 -4.19 4.47
CA VAL A 79 -1.71 -2.80 4.06
C VAL A 79 -0.41 -2.00 4.01
N LEU A 80 0.39 -2.04 5.09
CA LEU A 80 1.69 -1.35 5.12
C LEU A 80 2.62 -1.83 4.00
N THR A 81 2.66 -3.13 3.75
CA THR A 81 3.51 -3.73 2.71
C THR A 81 3.11 -3.26 1.31
N ILE A 82 1.81 -3.11 1.03
CA ILE A 82 1.31 -2.59 -0.25
C ILE A 82 1.76 -1.13 -0.46
N PHE A 83 1.63 -0.29 0.57
CA PHE A 83 2.10 1.10 0.49
C PHE A 83 3.61 1.19 0.28
N THR A 84 4.40 0.36 0.96
CA THR A 84 5.84 0.29 0.72
C THR A 84 6.14 -0.16 -0.70
N ALA A 85 5.44 -1.18 -1.22
CA ALA A 85 5.62 -1.66 -2.58
C ALA A 85 5.29 -0.59 -3.63
N TRP A 86 4.19 0.14 -3.46
CA TRP A 86 3.84 1.27 -4.33
C TRP A 86 4.87 2.39 -4.23
N GLY A 87 5.30 2.75 -3.02
CA GLY A 87 6.33 3.76 -2.81
C GLY A 87 7.63 3.39 -3.54
N LEU A 88 8.13 2.17 -3.36
CA LEU A 88 9.34 1.69 -4.05
C LEU A 88 9.17 1.66 -5.57
N ALA A 89 7.99 1.26 -6.07
CA ALA A 89 7.71 1.26 -7.51
C ALA A 89 7.64 2.68 -8.09
N LEU A 90 7.09 3.65 -7.34
CA LEU A 90 7.09 5.06 -7.72
C LEU A 90 8.50 5.65 -7.69
N VAL A 91 9.31 5.34 -6.68
CA VAL A 91 10.73 5.73 -6.63
C VAL A 91 11.47 5.19 -7.84
N LEU A 92 11.22 3.93 -8.22
CA LEU A 92 11.82 3.35 -9.41
C LEU A 92 11.35 4.05 -10.69
N ALA A 93 10.05 4.33 -10.81
CA ALA A 93 9.45 4.97 -11.98
C ALA A 93 9.97 6.40 -12.18
N TYR A 94 9.94 7.23 -11.14
CA TYR A 94 10.47 8.58 -11.18
C TYR A 94 11.99 8.60 -11.27
N GLY A 95 12.69 7.68 -10.61
CA GLY A 95 14.14 7.51 -10.75
C GLY A 95 14.56 7.26 -12.20
N LEU A 96 13.82 6.43 -12.96
CA LEU A 96 14.04 6.22 -14.41
C LEU A 96 13.77 7.48 -15.23
N ILE A 97 12.70 8.22 -14.93
CA ILE A 97 12.38 9.48 -15.61
C ILE A 97 13.50 10.51 -15.35
N VAL A 98 13.92 10.65 -14.11
CA VAL A 98 14.98 11.55 -13.65
C VAL A 98 16.31 11.20 -14.30
N ASP A 99 16.68 9.92 -14.36
CA ASP A 99 17.93 9.49 -14.98
C ASP A 99 17.97 9.83 -16.48
N GLY A 100 16.84 9.65 -17.18
CA GLY A 100 16.73 10.01 -18.58
C GLY A 100 16.74 11.53 -18.86
N VAL A 101 16.44 12.36 -17.86
CA VAL A 101 16.57 13.84 -17.92
C VAL A 101 17.72 14.38 -17.06
N ARG A 102 18.69 13.54 -16.67
CA ARG A 102 19.76 13.91 -15.73
C ARG A 102 20.59 15.11 -16.15
N ASP A 103 20.70 15.36 -17.46
CA ASP A 103 21.44 16.51 -18.02
C ASP A 103 20.79 17.86 -17.64
N GLU A 104 19.52 17.84 -17.22
CA GLU A 104 18.74 19.00 -16.76
C GLU A 104 18.84 19.22 -15.24
N MET A 105 19.73 18.49 -14.55
CA MET A 105 19.97 18.59 -13.11
C MET A 105 21.36 19.13 -12.79
N ARG A 106 21.49 19.83 -11.64
CA ARG A 106 22.78 20.27 -11.10
C ARG A 106 22.98 19.84 -9.64
N PRO A 107 24.11 19.18 -9.31
CA PRO A 107 25.04 18.54 -10.25
C PRO A 107 24.34 17.45 -11.06
N VAL A 108 24.91 17.05 -12.21
CA VAL A 108 24.36 15.95 -13.01
C VAL A 108 24.55 14.65 -12.23
N PRO A 109 23.50 13.84 -12.00
CA PRO A 109 23.62 12.53 -11.36
C PRO A 109 24.67 11.64 -12.04
N ASP A 110 25.65 11.16 -11.25
CA ASP A 110 26.75 10.34 -11.77
C ASP A 110 26.33 8.93 -12.21
N ASN A 111 25.27 8.39 -11.59
CA ASN A 111 24.76 7.05 -11.86
C ASN A 111 23.27 6.95 -11.53
N PHE A 112 22.63 5.88 -12.00
CA PHE A 112 21.22 5.59 -11.75
C PHE A 112 20.86 5.52 -10.25
N GLY A 113 21.78 5.05 -9.39
CA GLY A 113 21.58 5.01 -7.94
C GLY A 113 21.43 6.41 -7.33
N THR A 114 22.13 7.40 -7.88
CA THR A 114 22.00 8.81 -7.50
C THR A 114 20.63 9.37 -7.92
N SER A 115 20.18 9.05 -9.14
CA SER A 115 18.83 9.39 -9.64
C SER A 115 17.73 8.75 -8.78
N LEU A 116 17.94 7.50 -8.35
CA LEU A 116 17.03 6.79 -7.45
C LEU A 116 17.03 7.39 -6.03
N TYR A 117 18.18 7.82 -5.52
CA TYR A 117 18.28 8.51 -4.23
C TYR A 117 17.56 9.87 -4.26
N PHE A 118 17.74 10.64 -5.34
CA PHE A 118 17.01 11.88 -5.55
C PHE A 118 15.48 11.64 -5.57
N SER A 119 15.04 10.62 -6.30
CA SER A 119 13.63 10.25 -6.35
C SER A 119 13.09 9.82 -4.99
N ALA A 120 13.82 8.96 -4.25
CA ALA A 120 13.44 8.51 -2.92
C ALA A 120 13.25 9.67 -1.92
N THR A 121 14.12 10.69 -1.98
CA THR A 121 14.03 11.87 -1.11
C THR A 121 12.99 12.89 -1.57
N THR A 122 12.68 12.93 -2.88
CA THR A 122 11.63 13.79 -3.45
C THR A 122 10.23 13.23 -3.22
N LEU A 123 10.06 11.91 -3.27
CA LEU A 123 8.77 11.25 -3.05
C LEU A 123 8.27 11.37 -1.59
N VAL A 124 9.15 11.47 -0.60
CA VAL A 124 8.78 11.64 0.83
C VAL A 124 8.92 13.11 1.28
N PRO A 125 8.72 14.06 0.37
CA PRO A 125 9.14 15.46 0.45
C PRO A 125 10.30 15.82 1.40
N LEU A 126 11.35 15.00 1.49
CA LEU A 126 12.49 15.25 2.39
C LEU A 126 13.50 16.23 1.79
N SER A 127 13.66 16.16 0.45
CA SER A 127 14.62 16.87 -0.41
C SER A 127 15.67 17.73 0.31
N TYR A 128 16.91 17.24 0.31
CA TYR A 128 18.05 17.87 0.98
C TYR A 128 18.70 19.01 0.18
N GLY A 129 18.30 19.19 -1.08
CA GLY A 129 18.89 20.21 -1.97
C GLY A 129 20.24 19.81 -2.59
N ASP A 130 20.67 18.56 -2.43
CA ASP A 130 21.92 18.03 -3.01
C ASP A 130 21.89 18.04 -4.54
N PHE A 131 20.71 17.88 -5.13
CA PHE A 131 20.47 17.92 -6.57
C PHE A 131 19.30 18.86 -6.85
N VAL A 132 19.49 19.78 -7.81
CA VAL A 132 18.51 20.81 -8.15
C VAL A 132 18.10 20.67 -9.61
N PRO A 133 16.79 20.52 -9.92
CA PRO A 133 16.30 20.50 -11.28
C PRO A 133 16.35 21.91 -11.89
N GLU A 134 17.14 22.11 -12.95
CA GLU A 134 17.23 23.38 -13.67
C GLU A 134 16.30 23.41 -14.88
N GLY A 135 16.20 22.30 -15.61
CA GLY A 135 15.35 22.17 -16.79
C GLY A 135 13.87 22.12 -16.49
N VAL A 136 13.06 22.57 -17.47
CA VAL A 136 11.60 22.46 -17.40
C VAL A 136 11.13 21.01 -17.22
N PRO A 137 11.63 20.01 -17.97
CA PRO A 137 11.19 18.62 -17.80
C PRO A 137 11.51 18.06 -16.41
N ALA A 138 12.71 18.31 -15.90
CA ALA A 138 13.14 17.87 -14.57
C ALA A 138 12.29 18.52 -13.48
N ARG A 139 12.01 19.83 -13.56
CA ARG A 139 11.16 20.55 -12.59
C ARG A 139 9.73 20.01 -12.56
N LEU A 140 9.14 19.75 -13.72
CA LEU A 140 7.79 19.17 -13.79
C LEU A 140 7.76 17.76 -13.18
N ALA A 141 8.77 16.94 -13.48
CA ALA A 141 8.88 15.61 -12.89
C ALA A 141 9.00 15.68 -11.37
N THR A 142 9.87 16.52 -10.82
CA THR A 142 10.06 16.71 -9.37
C THR A 142 8.78 17.20 -8.67
N VAL A 143 8.05 18.14 -9.27
CA VAL A 143 6.79 18.63 -8.70
C VAL A 143 5.72 17.54 -8.72
N ALA A 144 5.58 16.82 -9.84
CA ALA A 144 4.63 15.72 -9.98
C ALA A 144 4.95 14.58 -9.00
N GLU A 145 6.23 14.26 -8.84
CA GLU A 145 6.72 13.26 -7.90
C GLU A 145 6.37 13.63 -6.46
N SER A 146 6.69 14.86 -6.05
CA SER A 146 6.36 15.36 -4.71
C SER A 146 4.85 15.33 -4.44
N ALA A 147 4.03 15.78 -5.40
CA ALA A 147 2.58 15.71 -5.29
C ALA A 147 2.06 14.27 -5.17
N THR A 148 2.61 13.35 -5.97
CA THR A 148 2.26 11.92 -5.91
C THR A 148 2.61 11.32 -4.55
N GLY A 149 3.77 11.67 -4.01
CA GLY A 149 4.22 11.27 -2.68
C GLY A 149 3.30 11.71 -1.56
N VAL A 150 2.87 12.98 -1.59
CA VAL A 150 1.88 13.53 -0.64
C VAL A 150 0.55 12.78 -0.74
N ILE A 151 0.06 12.54 -1.97
CA ILE A 151 -1.17 11.77 -2.19
C ILE A 151 -1.02 10.36 -1.62
N LEU A 152 0.09 9.67 -1.89
CA LEU A 152 0.34 8.32 -1.37
C LEU A 152 0.33 8.29 0.17
N GLY A 153 0.98 9.27 0.81
CA GLY A 153 0.97 9.42 2.27
C GLY A 153 -0.43 9.69 2.82
N ALA A 154 -1.21 10.57 2.19
CA ALA A 154 -2.58 10.86 2.58
C ALA A 154 -3.47 9.61 2.46
N LEU A 155 -3.31 8.83 1.37
CA LEU A 155 -3.99 7.55 1.19
C LEU A 155 -3.60 6.53 2.26
N ALA A 156 -2.31 6.46 2.62
CA ALA A 156 -1.83 5.58 3.70
C ALA A 156 -2.50 5.90 5.03
N ILE A 157 -2.51 7.17 5.42
CA ILE A 157 -3.16 7.62 6.66
C ILE A 157 -4.67 7.32 6.62
N THR A 158 -5.33 7.61 5.50
CA THR A 158 -6.77 7.35 5.33
C THR A 158 -7.11 5.87 5.47
N LEU A 159 -6.33 4.99 4.83
CA LEU A 159 -6.54 3.54 4.92
C LEU A 159 -6.21 3.01 6.32
N LEU A 160 -5.24 3.58 7.02
CA LEU A 160 -4.97 3.23 8.42
C LEU A 160 -6.17 3.57 9.31
N PHE A 161 -6.75 4.78 9.20
CA PHE A 161 -7.94 5.14 9.96
C PHE A 161 -9.14 4.25 9.64
N SER A 162 -9.40 3.98 8.35
CA SER A 162 -10.46 3.06 7.93
C SER A 162 -10.26 1.65 8.51
N LEU A 163 -9.02 1.18 8.59
CA LEU A 163 -8.70 -0.10 9.19
C LEU A 163 -9.01 -0.12 10.70
N TYR A 164 -8.64 0.92 11.44
CA TYR A 164 -8.98 1.04 12.87
C TYR A 164 -10.49 1.09 13.10
N GLU A 165 -11.24 1.85 12.31
CA GLU A 165 -12.70 1.88 12.39
C GLU A 165 -13.30 0.49 12.13
N SER A 166 -12.76 -0.25 11.16
CA SER A 166 -13.21 -1.62 10.88
C SER A 166 -12.94 -2.59 12.03
N PHE A 167 -11.82 -2.42 12.74
CA PHE A 167 -11.49 -3.22 13.91
C PHE A 167 -12.40 -2.88 15.08
N GLN A 168 -12.66 -1.60 15.33
CA GLN A 168 -13.59 -1.16 16.37
C GLN A 168 -14.99 -1.72 16.15
N ARG A 169 -15.52 -1.66 14.92
CA ARG A 169 -16.83 -2.27 14.59
C ARG A 169 -16.84 -3.79 14.79
N ARG A 170 -15.73 -4.46 14.46
CA ARG A 170 -15.60 -5.90 14.69
C ARG A 170 -15.57 -6.23 16.18
N GLU A 171 -14.82 -5.48 16.98
CA GLU A 171 -14.76 -5.69 18.43
C GLU A 171 -16.11 -5.42 19.10
N GLU A 172 -16.83 -4.37 18.67
CA GLU A 172 -18.19 -4.10 19.12
C GLU A 172 -19.12 -5.30 18.84
N LEU A 173 -19.14 -5.80 17.59
CA LEU A 173 -19.91 -6.99 17.22
C LEU A 173 -19.51 -8.23 18.04
N VAL A 174 -18.22 -8.43 18.29
CA VAL A 174 -17.74 -9.57 19.09
C VAL A 174 -18.19 -9.43 20.54
N VAL A 175 -18.12 -8.23 21.13
CA VAL A 175 -18.59 -7.99 22.52
C VAL A 175 -20.11 -8.15 22.63
N THR A 176 -20.88 -7.64 21.67
CA THR A 176 -22.33 -7.87 21.61
C THR A 176 -22.63 -9.36 21.51
N LEU A 177 -21.90 -10.09 20.66
CA LEU A 177 -22.07 -11.53 20.52
C LEU A 177 -21.70 -12.29 21.81
N ASP A 178 -20.63 -11.89 22.50
CA ASP A 178 -20.19 -12.52 23.75
C ASP A 178 -21.18 -12.25 24.90
N ALA A 179 -21.78 -11.05 24.94
CA ALA A 179 -22.86 -10.72 25.86
C ALA A 179 -24.13 -11.56 25.60
N PHE A 180 -24.41 -11.88 24.33
CA PHE A 180 -25.60 -12.61 23.94
C PHE A 180 -25.43 -14.15 24.05
N ALA A 181 -24.28 -14.67 23.65
CA ALA A 181 -23.97 -16.10 23.59
C ALA A 181 -23.21 -16.64 24.82
N GLY A 182 -22.77 -15.78 25.73
CA GLY A 182 -21.96 -16.12 26.90
C GLY A 182 -20.48 -16.34 26.59
N ALA A 183 -19.64 -16.47 27.62
CA ALA A 183 -18.21 -16.77 27.51
C ALA A 183 -17.90 -18.08 28.28
N PRO A 184 -17.71 -19.23 27.60
CA PRO A 184 -17.53 -19.41 26.17
C PRO A 184 -18.84 -19.33 25.34
N PRO A 185 -18.77 -18.85 24.09
CA PRO A 185 -19.95 -18.63 23.26
C PRO A 185 -20.69 -19.93 22.93
N SER A 186 -21.98 -19.98 23.27
CA SER A 186 -22.85 -21.13 23.05
C SER A 186 -24.15 -20.71 22.35
N GLY A 187 -24.48 -21.38 21.24
CA GLY A 187 -25.72 -21.10 20.50
C GLY A 187 -27.00 -21.40 21.31
N VAL A 188 -26.92 -22.32 22.28
CA VAL A 188 -28.04 -22.63 23.19
C VAL A 188 -28.27 -21.44 24.13
N GLN A 189 -27.21 -20.90 24.71
CA GLN A 189 -27.28 -19.74 25.59
C GLN A 189 -27.75 -18.49 24.83
N MET A 190 -27.36 -18.36 23.56
CA MET A 190 -27.88 -17.32 22.66
C MET A 190 -29.42 -17.38 22.51
N LEU A 191 -29.98 -18.59 22.33
CA LEU A 191 -31.43 -18.80 22.26
C LEU A 191 -32.13 -18.57 23.61
N GLU A 192 -31.52 -18.97 24.72
CA GLU A 192 -32.03 -18.69 26.07
C GLU A 192 -32.03 -17.19 26.39
N THR A 193 -30.98 -16.46 26.03
CA THR A 193 -30.88 -14.99 26.18
C THR A 193 -31.95 -14.30 25.35
N ALA A 194 -32.10 -14.67 24.08
CA ALA A 194 -33.14 -14.13 23.19
C ALA A 194 -34.56 -14.40 23.71
N SER A 195 -34.81 -15.62 24.19
CA SER A 195 -36.12 -16.02 24.75
C SER A 195 -36.42 -15.32 26.08
N SER A 196 -35.42 -15.12 26.94
CA SER A 196 -35.61 -14.49 28.27
C SER A 196 -35.83 -12.98 28.18
N HIS A 197 -35.27 -12.31 27.16
CA HIS A 197 -35.45 -10.88 26.93
C HIS A 197 -36.58 -10.56 25.95
N GLY A 198 -37.23 -11.57 25.36
CA GLY A 198 -38.35 -11.36 24.43
C GLY A 198 -37.93 -10.74 23.09
N MET A 199 -36.71 -11.07 22.61
CA MET A 199 -36.10 -10.48 21.40
C MET A 199 -35.91 -11.53 20.28
N PRO A 200 -36.98 -12.20 19.80
CA PRO A 200 -36.86 -13.22 18.77
C PRO A 200 -36.44 -12.66 17.40
N GLU A 201 -36.56 -11.35 17.18
CA GLU A 201 -36.21 -10.67 15.92
C GLU A 201 -34.71 -10.32 15.80
N GLU A 202 -33.93 -10.45 16.89
CA GLU A 202 -32.48 -10.19 16.90
C GLU A 202 -31.62 -11.44 16.67
N LEU A 203 -32.25 -12.60 16.41
CA LEU A 203 -31.60 -13.85 15.99
C LEU A 203 -31.43 -13.91 14.46
#